data_AF-A0A1B9I8T2-F1
#
_entry.id   AF-A0A1B9I8T2-F1
#
_cell.length_a   1.000
_cell.length_b   1.000
_cell.length_c   1.000
_cell.angle_alpha   90.00
_cell.angle_beta   90.00
_cell.angle_gamma   90.00
#
_symmetry.space_group_name_H-M   'P 1'
#
loop_
_entity.id
_entity.type
_entity.pdbx_description
1 polymer ?
#
loop_
_entity_poly.entity_id
_entity_poly.type
_entity_poly.pdbx_seq_one_letter_code
_entity_poly.pdbx_strand_id
1 'polypeptide(L)'
;MSSRHLSRSTIISLSIFSFLACITFLKFSPNGENVLSWTTDTFDIDFTLDTLKPKPKLFSWEIDEDIKDHHTYNEREITKLRTCMNDNNCHRNQEKVVLAFAHTWPQAIIDGWRGGEGVWAMSMFRAMRELGYTVLIGMNGWEETLAHYRMFPDQVKVIIKSAWIDDCIKNPACIKSDINLTGIPRWKCE
;
A
#
# COMPACT_ATOMS: atom_id res chain seq x y z
N MET A 1 -39.85 34.94 -11.43
CA MET A 1 -39.17 33.99 -10.53
C MET A 1 -39.16 34.58 -9.13
N SER A 2 -39.85 33.95 -8.18
CA SER A 2 -39.96 34.44 -6.79
C SER A 2 -38.73 33.96 -5.99
N SER A 3 -37.86 34.89 -5.60
CA SER A 3 -36.74 34.63 -4.71
C SER A 3 -37.27 34.40 -3.29
N ARG A 4 -37.34 33.15 -2.85
CA ARG A 4 -37.67 32.83 -1.46
C ARG A 4 -36.43 33.10 -0.61
N HIS A 5 -36.40 34.26 0.05
CA HIS A 5 -35.39 34.55 1.06
C HIS A 5 -35.59 33.62 2.26
N LEU A 6 -34.58 32.81 2.55
CA LEU A 6 -34.53 32.01 3.77
C LEU A 6 -34.55 32.94 4.98
N SER A 7 -35.41 32.65 5.94
CA SER A 7 -35.47 33.42 7.17
C SER A 7 -34.13 33.31 7.93
N ARG A 8 -33.75 34.37 8.65
CA ARG A 8 -32.53 34.40 9.45
C ARG A 8 -32.45 33.22 10.43
N SER A 9 -33.59 32.80 10.98
CA SER A 9 -33.70 31.63 11.86
C SER A 9 -33.40 30.32 11.13
N THR A 10 -33.82 30.17 9.88
CA THR A 10 -33.53 28.98 9.07
C THR A 10 -32.03 28.85 8.76
N ILE A 11 -31.37 29.98 8.49
CA ILE A 11 -29.92 30.01 8.24
C ILE A 11 -29.16 29.59 9.50
N ILE A 12 -29.54 30.14 10.66
CA ILE A 12 -28.90 29.80 11.95
C ILE A 12 -29.08 28.30 12.26
N SER A 13 -30.28 27.75 12.09
CA SER A 13 -30.52 26.32 12.33
C SER A 13 -29.69 25.43 11.40
N LEU A 14 -29.59 25.78 10.11
CA LEU A 14 -28.76 25.02 9.17
C LEU A 14 -27.27 25.07 9.52
N SER A 15 -26.76 26.22 9.97
CA SER A 15 -25.37 26.34 10.43
C SER A 15 -25.10 25.48 11.67
N ILE A 16 -26.02 25.47 12.64
CA ILE A 16 -25.89 24.66 13.86
C ILE A 16 -25.91 23.17 13.52
N PHE A 17 -26.85 22.73 12.67
CA PHE A 17 -26.93 21.32 12.27
C PHE A 17 -25.69 20.87 11.48
N SER A 18 -25.19 21.68 10.55
CA SER A 18 -23.95 21.37 9.83
C SER A 18 -22.74 21.29 10.75
N PHE A 19 -22.64 22.18 11.74
CA PHE A 19 -21.55 22.17 12.70
C PHE A 19 -21.60 20.95 13.62
N LEU A 20 -22.78 20.59 14.14
CA LEU A 20 -22.98 19.38 14.94
C LEU A 20 -22.69 18.11 14.14
N ALA A 21 -23.18 18.03 12.90
CA ALA A 21 -22.91 16.90 12.00
C ALA A 21 -21.40 16.72 11.75
N CYS A 22 -20.68 17.83 11.55
CA CYS A 22 -19.23 17.84 11.38
C CYS A 22 -18.50 17.35 12.64
N ILE A 23 -18.90 17.81 13.83
CA ILE A 23 -18.33 17.35 15.10
C ILE A 23 -18.60 15.86 15.32
N THR A 24 -19.80 15.37 15.05
CA THR A 24 -20.10 13.94 15.17
C THR A 24 -19.31 13.11 14.17
N PHE A 25 -19.10 13.59 12.94
CA PHE A 25 -18.25 12.92 11.97
C PHE A 25 -16.80 12.86 12.43
N LEU A 26 -16.26 13.95 12.98
CA LEU A 26 -14.89 13.97 13.51
C LEU A 26 -14.70 13.08 14.75
N LYS A 27 -15.71 12.96 15.63
CA LYS A 27 -15.60 12.19 16.88
C LYS A 27 -15.94 10.70 16.74
N PHE A 28 -16.81 10.34 15.81
CA PHE A 28 -17.33 8.96 15.72
C PHE A 28 -16.99 8.26 14.40
N SER A 29 -16.38 8.96 13.44
CA SER A 29 -15.79 8.29 12.29
C SER A 29 -14.46 7.64 12.71
N PRO A 30 -14.21 6.36 12.39
CA PRO A 30 -12.90 5.74 12.55
C PRO A 30 -11.77 6.51 11.82
N ASN A 31 -12.14 7.35 10.85
CA ASN A 31 -11.22 8.23 10.13
C ASN A 31 -11.15 9.66 10.72
N GLY A 32 -12.05 10.04 11.64
CA GLY A 32 -12.17 11.39 12.19
C GLY A 32 -11.08 11.75 13.20
N GLU A 33 -10.64 10.78 14.01
CA GLU A 33 -9.50 10.96 14.93
C GLU A 33 -8.19 11.23 14.17
N ASN A 34 -8.02 10.63 12.98
CA ASN A 34 -6.89 10.90 12.10
C ASN A 34 -6.96 12.30 11.48
N VAL A 35 -8.14 12.83 11.15
CA VAL A 35 -8.26 14.19 10.59
C VAL A 35 -7.89 15.25 11.63
N LEU A 36 -8.28 15.07 12.90
CA LEU A 36 -7.92 16.01 13.96
C LEU A 36 -6.41 16.05 14.19
N SER A 37 -5.73 14.90 14.20
CA SER A 37 -4.26 14.87 14.34
C SER A 37 -3.55 15.51 13.14
N TRP A 38 -4.13 15.42 11.93
CA TRP A 38 -3.57 16.07 10.74
C TRP A 38 -3.79 17.59 10.77
N THR A 39 -4.91 18.09 11.30
CA THR A 39 -5.19 19.53 11.37
C THR A 39 -4.41 20.27 12.46
N THR A 40 -4.04 19.60 13.55
CA THR A 40 -3.18 20.21 14.58
C THR A 40 -1.73 20.34 14.13
N ASP A 41 -1.26 19.49 13.22
CA ASP A 41 0.11 19.53 12.68
C ASP A 41 0.27 20.39 11.40
N THR A 42 -0.81 20.94 10.83
CA THR A 42 -0.76 21.61 9.51
C THR A 42 -1.07 23.11 9.52
N PHE A 43 -1.04 23.78 10.67
CA PHE A 43 -1.17 25.25 10.73
C PHE A 43 -0.11 25.96 11.58
N ASP A 44 1.10 25.44 11.64
CA ASP A 44 2.29 26.25 11.96
C ASP A 44 2.90 26.76 10.65
N ILE A 45 2.53 27.99 10.28
CA ILE A 45 3.20 28.76 9.22
C ILE A 45 4.49 29.30 9.83
N ASP A 46 5.51 28.44 9.94
CA ASP A 46 6.89 28.88 10.18
C ASP A 46 7.80 28.22 9.16
N PHE A 47 8.03 28.93 8.05
CA PHE A 47 8.86 28.48 6.93
C PHE A 47 10.34 28.65 7.30
N THR A 48 10.82 27.84 8.24
CA THR A 48 12.25 27.71 8.54
C THR A 48 12.84 26.55 7.73
N LEU A 49 14.01 26.78 7.12
CA LEU A 49 14.75 25.82 6.27
C LEU A 49 15.18 24.54 7.02
N ASP A 50 14.96 24.47 8.33
CA ASP A 50 15.17 23.32 9.22
C ASP A 50 14.03 22.27 9.17
N THR A 51 12.99 22.48 8.37
CA THR A 51 11.80 21.62 8.28
C THR A 51 11.90 20.48 7.25
N LEU A 52 13.09 20.18 6.72
CA LEU A 52 13.36 18.89 6.07
C LEU A 52 13.59 17.76 7.11
N LYS A 53 12.91 17.82 8.26
CA LYS A 53 12.87 16.67 9.16
C LYS A 53 12.12 15.55 8.44
N PRO A 54 12.71 14.35 8.29
CA PRO A 54 12.02 13.24 7.66
C PRO A 54 10.70 13.01 8.41
N LYS A 55 9.60 12.89 7.65
CA LYS A 55 8.28 12.64 8.22
C LYS A 55 8.39 11.46 9.18
N PRO A 56 7.86 11.55 10.41
CA PRO A 56 7.94 10.47 11.37
C PRO A 56 7.36 9.20 10.74
N LYS A 57 8.05 8.07 10.92
CA LYS A 57 7.52 6.77 10.49
C LYS A 57 6.18 6.58 11.19
N LEU A 58 5.12 6.36 10.41
CA LEU A 58 3.75 6.17 10.93
C LEU A 58 3.70 5.00 11.93
N PHE A 59 4.60 4.01 11.79
CA PHE A 59 4.77 2.88 12.69
C PHE A 59 6.27 2.56 12.87
N SER A 60 6.69 2.24 14.10
CA SER A 60 8.11 2.09 14.46
C SER A 60 8.74 0.74 14.08
N TRP A 61 7.98 -0.23 13.57
CA TRP A 61 8.39 -1.65 13.52
C TRP A 61 8.10 -2.40 12.22
N GLU A 62 7.63 -1.74 11.15
CA GLU A 62 7.23 -2.48 9.94
C GLU A 62 8.42 -2.97 9.10
N ILE A 63 9.54 -2.24 9.08
CA ILE A 63 10.75 -2.59 8.32
C ILE A 63 12.00 -2.22 9.11
N ASP A 64 12.99 -3.11 9.08
CA ASP A 64 14.30 -2.89 9.71
C ASP A 64 14.95 -1.62 9.17
N GLU A 65 15.53 -0.80 10.06
CA GLU A 65 15.98 0.55 9.71
C GLU A 65 17.13 0.59 8.68
N ASP A 66 17.81 -0.52 8.52
CA ASP A 66 18.91 -0.72 7.59
C ASP A 66 18.46 -1.05 6.16
N ILE A 67 17.17 -1.33 5.95
CA ILE A 67 16.58 -1.53 4.62
C ILE A 67 16.35 -0.15 3.98
N LYS A 68 17.08 0.13 2.90
CA LYS A 68 17.00 1.40 2.15
C LYS A 68 16.37 1.27 0.77
N ASP A 69 16.18 0.04 0.28
CA ASP A 69 15.67 -0.24 -1.04
C ASP A 69 14.91 -1.57 -1.06
N HIS A 70 14.09 -1.76 -2.09
CA HIS A 70 13.18 -2.90 -2.20
C HIS A 70 13.87 -4.20 -2.59
N HIS A 71 15.04 -4.14 -3.24
CA HIS A 71 15.82 -5.33 -3.55
C HIS A 71 16.37 -5.94 -2.25
N THR A 72 16.98 -5.12 -1.40
CA THR A 72 17.47 -5.54 -0.07
C THR A 72 16.34 -6.12 0.80
N TYR A 73 15.16 -5.49 0.77
CA TYR A 73 13.98 -6.03 1.44
C TYR A 73 13.58 -7.41 0.89
N ASN A 74 13.43 -7.52 -0.43
CA ASN A 74 13.02 -8.77 -1.08
C ASN A 74 14.02 -9.90 -0.84
N GLU A 75 15.32 -9.63 -0.89
CA GLU A 75 16.36 -10.63 -0.63
C GLU A 75 16.23 -11.24 0.78
N ARG A 76 15.91 -10.42 1.79
CA ARG A 76 15.67 -10.90 3.16
C ARG A 76 14.41 -11.75 3.27
N GLU A 77 13.31 -11.30 2.67
CA GLU A 77 12.06 -12.06 2.69
C GLU A 77 12.19 -13.39 1.94
N ILE A 78 12.91 -13.40 0.81
CA ILE A 78 13.26 -14.61 0.06
C ILE A 78 14.12 -15.55 0.91
N THR A 79 15.08 -15.01 1.66
CA THR A 79 15.93 -15.81 2.55
C THR A 79 15.11 -16.45 3.66
N LYS A 80 14.26 -15.67 4.33
CA LYS A 80 13.33 -16.17 5.37
C LYS A 80 12.41 -17.27 4.84
N LEU A 81 11.85 -17.07 3.65
CA LEU A 81 10.99 -18.05 2.99
C LEU A 81 11.75 -19.35 2.69
N ARG A 82 12.93 -19.26 2.07
CA ARG A 82 13.75 -20.45 1.76
C ARG A 82 14.17 -21.21 3.01
N THR A 83 14.61 -20.50 4.03
CA THR A 83 14.98 -21.11 5.32
C THR A 83 13.80 -21.87 5.90
N CYS A 84 12.62 -21.25 5.98
CA CYS A 84 11.48 -21.93 6.60
C CYS A 84 10.99 -23.14 5.81
N MET A 85 11.04 -23.07 4.47
CA MET A 85 10.66 -24.19 3.59
C MET A 85 11.63 -25.35 3.70
N ASN A 86 12.94 -25.07 3.78
CA ASN A 86 13.97 -26.09 3.93
C ASN A 86 13.90 -26.78 5.30
N ASP A 87 13.63 -26.00 6.34
CA ASP A 87 13.52 -26.49 7.72
C ASP A 87 12.13 -27.08 8.03
N ASN A 88 11.18 -27.00 7.08
CA ASN A 88 9.79 -27.42 7.23
C ASN A 88 9.12 -26.85 8.49
N ASN A 89 9.39 -25.58 8.79
CA ASN A 89 8.94 -24.89 10.01
C ASN A 89 8.25 -23.55 9.73
N CYS A 90 7.78 -23.33 8.49
CA CYS A 90 7.09 -22.10 8.11
C CYS A 90 5.87 -21.82 8.99
N HIS A 91 5.71 -20.55 9.35
CA HIS A 91 4.50 -20.07 10.02
C HIS A 91 3.29 -20.16 9.10
N ARG A 92 2.10 -19.99 9.68
CA ARG A 92 0.84 -19.98 8.92
C ARG A 92 0.92 -18.96 7.79
N ASN A 93 0.72 -19.43 6.56
CA ASN A 93 0.77 -18.66 5.31
C ASN A 93 2.14 -18.12 4.89
N GLN A 94 3.24 -18.41 5.61
CA GLN A 94 4.56 -17.88 5.24
C GLN A 94 5.02 -18.39 3.87
N GLU A 95 4.66 -19.63 3.52
CA GLU A 95 4.89 -20.19 2.17
C GLU A 95 4.03 -19.58 1.06
N LYS A 96 3.06 -18.72 1.39
CA LYS A 96 2.19 -18.08 0.42
C LYS A 96 2.76 -16.72 0.08
N VAL A 97 3.16 -16.58 -1.18
CA VAL A 97 3.82 -15.36 -1.67
C VAL A 97 2.79 -14.43 -2.31
N VAL A 98 2.87 -13.15 -1.95
CA VAL A 98 2.19 -12.05 -2.63
C VAL A 98 3.23 -11.24 -3.39
N LEU A 99 3.00 -11.04 -4.68
CA LEU A 99 3.84 -10.20 -5.53
C LEU A 99 3.17 -8.83 -5.69
N ALA A 100 3.71 -7.81 -5.06
CA ALA A 100 3.15 -6.46 -5.02
C ALA A 100 4.02 -5.49 -5.84
N PHE A 101 3.77 -5.41 -7.15
CA PHE A 101 4.61 -4.73 -8.13
C PHE A 101 3.92 -3.48 -8.68
N ALA A 102 4.11 -2.38 -7.97
CA ALA A 102 3.77 -1.03 -8.39
C ALA A 102 4.65 -0.06 -7.62
N HIS A 103 5.07 1.04 -8.24
CA HIS A 103 5.89 2.09 -7.61
C HIS A 103 5.37 2.57 -6.25
N THR A 104 4.05 2.53 -6.02
CA THR A 104 3.41 2.93 -4.78
C THR A 104 3.82 2.07 -3.59
N TRP A 105 4.16 0.79 -3.79
CA TRP A 105 4.61 -0.12 -2.73
C TRP A 105 5.95 0.31 -2.14
N PRO A 106 7.09 0.34 -2.88
CA PRO A 106 8.36 0.75 -2.32
C PRO A 106 8.32 2.21 -1.83
N GLN A 107 7.63 3.11 -2.54
CA GLN A 107 7.50 4.49 -2.08
C GLN A 107 6.78 4.60 -0.73
N ALA A 108 5.71 3.83 -0.52
CA ALA A 108 5.02 3.84 0.76
C ALA A 108 5.85 3.16 1.85
N ILE A 109 6.37 1.99 1.55
CA ILE A 109 6.93 1.05 2.51
C ILE A 109 8.34 1.45 2.95
N ILE A 110 9.15 1.92 2.00
CA ILE A 110 10.57 2.25 2.20
C ILE A 110 10.74 3.76 2.32
N ASP A 111 10.23 4.52 1.35
CA ASP A 111 10.48 5.97 1.29
C ASP A 111 9.57 6.78 2.23
N GLY A 112 8.58 6.13 2.86
CA GLY A 112 7.69 6.79 3.78
C GLY A 112 6.64 7.69 3.10
N TRP A 113 6.34 7.47 1.82
CA TRP A 113 5.29 8.21 1.11
C TRP A 113 3.89 7.91 1.69
N ARG A 114 3.09 8.96 1.90
CA ARG A 114 1.77 8.88 2.57
C ARG A 114 0.65 9.57 1.78
N GLY A 115 0.73 9.57 0.45
CA GLY A 115 -0.43 9.91 -0.39
C GLY A 115 -1.55 8.86 -0.28
N GLY A 116 -2.70 9.09 -0.93
CA GLY A 116 -3.84 8.15 -0.86
C GLY A 116 -3.46 6.71 -1.21
N GLU A 117 -2.78 6.51 -2.34
CA GLU A 117 -2.26 5.19 -2.75
C GLU A 117 -1.18 4.65 -1.80
N GLY A 118 -0.40 5.53 -1.16
CA GLY A 118 0.63 5.12 -0.21
C GLY A 118 0.02 4.59 1.10
N VAL A 119 -1.03 5.26 1.59
CA VAL A 119 -1.81 4.78 2.74
C VAL A 119 -2.50 3.46 2.42
N TRP A 120 -3.07 3.33 1.21
CA TRP A 120 -3.65 2.08 0.74
C TRP A 120 -2.60 0.95 0.69
N ALA A 121 -1.45 1.17 0.04
CA ALA A 121 -0.38 0.19 -0.09
C ALA A 121 0.14 -0.25 1.29
N MET A 122 0.35 0.69 2.21
CA MET A 122 0.79 0.37 3.57
C MET A 122 -0.27 -0.46 4.33
N SER A 123 -1.54 -0.09 4.24
CA SER A 123 -2.62 -0.82 4.91
C SER A 123 -2.73 -2.26 4.40
N MET A 124 -2.61 -2.45 3.09
CA MET A 124 -2.60 -3.76 2.46
C MET A 124 -1.36 -4.57 2.86
N PHE A 125 -0.18 -3.96 2.81
CA PHE A 125 1.08 -4.58 3.22
C PHE A 125 1.00 -5.12 4.64
N ARG A 126 0.55 -4.28 5.58
CA ARG A 126 0.38 -4.64 6.97
C ARG A 126 -0.59 -5.80 7.15
N ALA A 127 -1.77 -5.72 6.55
CA ALA A 127 -2.77 -6.78 6.65
C ALA A 127 -2.24 -8.14 6.15
N MET A 128 -1.50 -8.14 5.04
CA MET A 128 -0.89 -9.37 4.50
C MET A 128 0.17 -9.94 5.43
N ARG A 129 1.01 -9.09 6.04
CA ARG A 129 2.02 -9.54 7.01
C ARG A 129 1.42 -10.04 8.31
N GLU A 130 0.38 -9.38 8.83
CA GLU A 130 -0.36 -9.85 10.01
C GLU A 130 -1.03 -11.21 9.76
N LEU A 131 -1.46 -11.46 8.52
CA LEU A 131 -1.96 -12.77 8.09
C LEU A 131 -0.85 -13.80 7.82
N GLY A 132 0.42 -13.42 7.94
CA GLY A 132 1.60 -14.29 7.82
C GLY A 132 2.06 -14.54 6.39
N TYR A 133 1.62 -13.77 5.40
CA TYR A 133 2.09 -13.93 4.01
C TYR A 133 3.51 -13.39 3.82
N THR A 134 4.27 -14.03 2.92
CA THR A 134 5.52 -13.44 2.41
C THR A 134 5.15 -12.43 1.32
N VAL A 135 5.46 -11.16 1.51
CA VAL A 135 5.16 -10.10 0.55
C VAL A 135 6.46 -9.64 -0.09
N LEU A 136 6.57 -9.79 -1.41
CA LEU A 136 7.64 -9.23 -2.21
C LEU A 136 7.12 -7.98 -2.93
N ILE A 137 7.90 -6.90 -2.90
CA ILE A 137 7.50 -5.60 -3.44
C ILE A 137 8.42 -5.21 -4.59
N GLY A 138 7.90 -4.53 -5.60
CA GLY A 138 8.74 -4.02 -6.68
C GLY A 138 8.14 -2.80 -7.34
N MET A 139 8.87 -2.26 -8.31
CA MET A 139 8.44 -1.07 -9.04
C MET A 139 7.46 -1.44 -10.17
N ASN A 140 7.53 -0.75 -11.31
CA ASN A 140 6.54 -0.85 -12.39
C ASN A 140 6.96 -1.82 -13.52
N GLY A 141 7.67 -2.91 -13.22
CA GLY A 141 8.25 -3.80 -14.23
C GLY A 141 7.76 -5.25 -14.16
N TRP A 142 7.35 -5.80 -15.31
CA TRP A 142 7.07 -7.24 -15.42
C TRP A 142 8.32 -8.11 -15.36
N GLU A 143 9.49 -7.58 -15.74
CA GLU A 143 10.74 -8.34 -15.72
C GLU A 143 11.08 -8.81 -14.29
N GLU A 144 11.07 -7.89 -13.34
CA GLU A 144 11.29 -8.18 -11.91
C GLU A 144 10.19 -9.10 -11.35
N THR A 145 8.92 -8.78 -11.64
CA THR A 145 7.77 -9.61 -11.23
C THR A 145 7.92 -11.04 -11.72
N LEU A 146 8.32 -11.22 -12.98
CA LEU A 146 8.50 -12.52 -13.62
C LEU A 146 9.69 -13.27 -13.04
N ALA A 147 10.79 -12.57 -12.71
CA ALA A 147 11.93 -13.17 -12.02
C ALA A 147 11.51 -13.75 -10.66
N HIS A 148 10.76 -12.99 -9.86
CA HIS A 148 10.23 -13.47 -8.58
C HIS A 148 9.21 -14.59 -8.75
N TYR A 149 8.31 -14.48 -9.73
CA TYR A 149 7.35 -15.53 -10.04
C TYR A 149 8.04 -16.85 -10.39
N ARG A 150 9.08 -16.82 -11.22
CA ARG A 150 9.84 -18.00 -11.65
C ARG A 150 10.59 -18.67 -10.51
N MET A 151 10.97 -17.93 -9.47
CA MET A 151 11.58 -18.52 -8.27
C MET A 151 10.58 -19.33 -7.45
N PHE A 152 9.30 -18.94 -7.43
CA PHE A 152 8.29 -19.51 -6.53
C PHE A 152 6.90 -19.66 -7.18
N PRO A 153 6.77 -20.34 -8.34
CA PRO A 153 5.55 -20.29 -9.16
C PRO A 153 4.31 -20.85 -8.44
N ASP A 154 4.50 -21.85 -7.59
CA ASP A 154 3.43 -22.54 -6.86
C ASP A 154 3.05 -21.81 -5.56
N GLN A 155 3.98 -21.07 -4.98
CA GLN A 155 3.80 -20.31 -3.75
C GLN A 155 3.07 -18.99 -4.00
N VAL A 156 3.26 -18.37 -5.18
CA VAL A 156 2.60 -17.10 -5.53
C VAL A 156 1.09 -17.27 -5.61
N LYS A 157 0.37 -16.61 -4.70
CA LYS A 157 -1.10 -16.67 -4.60
C LYS A 157 -1.80 -15.52 -5.32
N VAL A 158 -1.18 -14.34 -5.33
CA VAL A 158 -1.72 -13.16 -6.01
C VAL A 158 -0.59 -12.26 -6.48
N ILE A 159 -0.83 -11.58 -7.60
CA ILE A 159 0.02 -10.53 -8.16
C ILE A 159 -0.82 -9.25 -8.14
N ILE A 160 -0.37 -8.26 -7.39
CA ILE A 160 -1.00 -6.94 -7.30
C ILE A 160 -0.15 -5.99 -8.11
N LYS A 161 -0.73 -5.43 -9.18
CA LYS A 161 -0.05 -4.52 -10.10
C LYS A 161 -0.75 -3.17 -10.20
N SER A 162 -0.01 -2.16 -10.64
CA SER A 162 -0.61 -0.89 -11.05
C SER A 162 -1.42 -1.07 -12.35
N ALA A 163 -2.53 -0.34 -12.46
CA ALA A 163 -3.36 -0.32 -13.67
C ALA A 163 -2.61 0.22 -14.91
N TRP A 164 -1.53 0.97 -14.71
CA TRP A 164 -0.75 1.61 -15.77
C TRP A 164 0.38 0.75 -16.33
N ILE A 165 0.61 -0.45 -15.78
CA ILE A 165 1.62 -1.38 -16.29
C ILE A 165 0.99 -2.18 -17.44
N ASP A 166 1.65 -2.19 -18.59
CA ASP A 166 1.24 -2.93 -19.81
C ASP A 166 0.74 -4.33 -19.46
N ASP A 167 -0.33 -4.81 -20.09
CA ASP A 167 -0.89 -6.11 -19.74
C ASP A 167 0.09 -7.24 -20.07
N CYS A 168 0.54 -8.00 -19.06
CA CYS A 168 1.33 -9.24 -19.24
C CYS A 168 0.68 -10.19 -20.24
N ILE A 169 -0.66 -10.20 -20.30
CA ILE A 169 -1.47 -10.99 -21.22
C ILE A 169 -1.12 -10.70 -22.69
N LYS A 170 -0.74 -9.46 -23.01
CA LYS A 170 -0.37 -9.03 -24.37
C LYS A 170 1.09 -9.32 -24.70
N ASN A 171 1.93 -9.59 -23.70
CA ASN A 171 3.36 -9.82 -23.89
C ASN A 171 3.69 -11.33 -23.87
N PRO A 172 4.09 -11.93 -25.02
CA PRO A 172 4.42 -13.35 -25.11
C PRO A 172 5.59 -13.78 -24.20
N ALA A 173 6.49 -12.85 -23.84
CA ALA A 173 7.60 -13.10 -22.92
C ALA A 173 7.18 -13.11 -21.45
N CYS A 174 5.98 -12.60 -21.12
CA CYS A 174 5.44 -12.56 -19.77
C CYS A 174 4.41 -13.67 -19.52
N ILE A 175 3.45 -13.82 -20.43
CA ILE A 175 2.35 -14.79 -20.29
C ILE A 175 2.84 -16.22 -20.47
N LYS A 176 2.30 -17.14 -19.66
CA LYS A 176 2.50 -18.58 -19.85
C LYS A 176 1.86 -19.02 -21.16
N SER A 177 2.67 -19.62 -22.02
CA SER A 177 2.26 -20.11 -23.35
C SER A 177 3.17 -21.25 -23.78
N ASP A 178 2.91 -21.84 -24.94
CA ASP A 178 3.73 -22.92 -25.51
C ASP A 178 5.19 -22.48 -25.77
N ILE A 179 5.41 -21.18 -25.99
CA ILE A 179 6.75 -20.60 -26.19
C ILE A 179 7.39 -20.10 -24.88
N ASN A 180 6.60 -19.86 -23.83
CA ASN A 180 7.05 -19.36 -22.54
C ASN A 180 6.46 -20.22 -21.42
N LEU A 181 7.06 -21.39 -21.21
CA LEU A 181 6.58 -22.39 -20.24
C LEU A 181 6.67 -21.91 -18.79
N THR A 182 7.54 -20.93 -18.52
CA THR A 182 7.79 -20.34 -17.21
C THR A 182 7.13 -18.97 -17.02
N GLY A 183 6.21 -18.60 -17.92
CA GLY A 183 5.43 -17.38 -17.82
C GLY A 183 4.36 -17.43 -16.72
N ILE A 184 3.72 -16.29 -16.48
CA ILE A 184 2.61 -16.15 -15.54
C ILE A 184 1.33 -16.65 -16.23
N PRO A 185 0.55 -17.55 -15.62
CA PRO A 185 -0.68 -18.05 -16.23
C PRO A 185 -1.72 -16.94 -16.34
N ARG A 186 -2.55 -17.01 -17.39
CA ARG A 186 -3.49 -15.93 -17.77
C ARG A 186 -4.38 -15.45 -16.63
N TRP A 187 -4.87 -16.37 -15.82
CA TRP A 187 -5.76 -16.07 -14.68
C TRP A 187 -5.07 -15.32 -13.52
N LYS A 188 -3.72 -15.22 -13.49
CA LYS A 188 -2.97 -14.39 -12.53
C LYS A 188 -2.55 -13.03 -13.12
N CYS A 189 -2.83 -12.78 -14.40
CA CYS A 189 -2.42 -11.57 -15.11
C CYS A 189 -3.55 -10.53 -15.25
N GLU A 190 -4.78 -10.92 -14.93
CA GLU A 190 -5.97 -10.05 -14.84
C GLU A 190 -6.02 -9.38 -13.47
#